data_AF-A0A951FF71-F1
#
_entry.id   AF-A0A951FF71-F1
#
_cell.length_a   1.000
_cell.length_b   1.000
_cell.length_c   1.000
_cell.angle_alpha   90.00
_cell.angle_beta   90.00
_cell.angle_gamma   90.00
#
_symmetry.space_group_name_H-M   'P 1'
#
loop_
_entity.id
_entity.type
_entity.pdbx_description
1 polymer ?
#
loop_
_entity_poly.entity_id
_entity_poly.type
_entity_poly.pdbx_seq_one_letter_code
_entity_poly.pdbx_strand_id
1 'polypeptide(L)'
;MATTSYDLSRHLRPLRWRLQLRDTIRLAQQTAWLPGTACVLIQALGRFMPIANLLLWSLLPLALWLVALLGFLLLRRPSMVTTARRTDLLLELRERFSTALELQSKTDLDDVELRQRDDAMETATRVQPRQIGLAFNRRTIATFAVPLLLGIALNFVPNPQNEVLAQRAAVQQTVAETIDKIDKQAQELQNNKELSAAERERLLKELEELKQALQANPKSREDALAELSKTEAQLRQRLDAQADARQAGLEQLARRLQQERGEQASQNAQANQADEELQKLAEEISKLSAEQQERLADALEQQASDLANTNPELAQSLQSAADALRSGNSAQASQNLNQAAQQAQGANQQQADNQAREQTLSRLQEGRQSVAQAGQNRQGQQGQQGQQGQQGQQGQQGGQQGQQGQQGQGQGQGQGQGQGQGGSNANNLGNGQSGNSGNVGQNGQGQSQGNGSNPNDSIYQPYQPSGQNGQGEQVNGQVGENGNEQVRPGQYGPGASNGSQVPYEQVYGEYSDAASEALDRSAIPPHLKGYVRDYFSELSPNQ
;
A
#
# COMPACT_ATOMS: atom_id res chain seq x y z
N MET A 1 40.92 -18.33 -76.06
CA MET A 1 40.92 -19.33 -74.97
C MET A 1 40.38 -18.63 -73.74
N ALA A 2 39.17 -18.99 -73.32
CA ALA A 2 38.49 -18.35 -72.20
C ALA A 2 39.24 -18.69 -70.90
N THR A 3 39.73 -17.67 -70.21
CA THR A 3 40.25 -17.75 -68.84
C THR A 3 39.08 -18.07 -67.91
N THR A 4 38.71 -19.35 -67.80
CA THR A 4 37.92 -19.84 -66.66
C THR A 4 38.71 -19.49 -65.41
N SER A 5 38.24 -18.47 -64.70
CA SER A 5 38.84 -18.00 -63.46
C SER A 5 38.97 -19.18 -62.49
N TYR A 6 40.22 -19.58 -62.25
CA TYR A 6 40.59 -20.54 -61.23
C TYR A 6 40.22 -19.95 -59.86
N ASP A 7 39.00 -20.24 -59.40
CA ASP A 7 38.46 -19.68 -58.17
C ASP A 7 38.15 -20.79 -57.16
N LEU A 8 39.23 -21.44 -56.69
CA LEU A 8 39.19 -22.36 -55.55
C LEU A 8 38.54 -21.68 -54.33
N SER A 9 38.70 -20.35 -54.20
CA SER A 9 38.08 -19.56 -53.13
C SER A 9 36.55 -19.66 -53.14
N ARG A 10 35.91 -19.80 -54.32
CA ARG A 10 34.46 -19.98 -54.45
C ARG A 10 34.00 -21.31 -53.84
N HIS A 11 34.78 -22.37 -54.00
CA HIS A 11 34.50 -23.72 -53.46
C HIS A 11 34.78 -23.80 -51.96
N LEU A 12 35.74 -23.01 -51.46
CA LEU A 12 36.06 -22.94 -50.03
C LEU A 12 35.04 -22.12 -49.20
N ARG A 13 34.28 -21.20 -49.80
CA ARG A 13 33.26 -20.39 -49.09
C ARG A 13 32.21 -21.22 -48.32
N PRO A 14 31.54 -22.23 -48.91
CA PRO A 14 30.57 -23.03 -48.17
C PRO A 14 31.24 -23.94 -47.12
N LEU A 15 32.48 -24.41 -47.36
CA LEU A 15 33.27 -25.16 -46.39
C LEU A 15 33.65 -24.30 -45.18
N ARG A 16 34.00 -23.03 -45.42
CA ARG A 16 34.25 -22.03 -44.38
C ARG A 16 33.05 -21.85 -43.45
N TRP A 17 31.86 -21.68 -44.02
CA TRP A 17 30.64 -21.52 -43.22
C TRP A 17 30.35 -22.75 -42.37
N ARG A 18 30.62 -23.95 -42.90
CA ARG A 18 30.48 -25.20 -42.13
C ARG A 18 31.51 -25.31 -40.99
N LEU A 19 32.76 -24.92 -41.21
CA LEU A 19 33.78 -24.88 -40.16
C LEU A 19 33.40 -23.89 -39.05
N GLN A 20 32.90 -22.71 -39.42
CA GLN A 20 32.40 -21.73 -38.44
C GLN A 20 31.23 -22.29 -37.62
N LEU A 21 30.29 -22.98 -38.26
CA LEU A 21 29.18 -23.65 -37.57
C LEU A 21 29.69 -24.73 -36.60
N ARG A 22 30.67 -25.54 -37.02
CA ARG A 22 31.31 -26.56 -36.17
C ARG A 22 31.99 -25.93 -34.95
N ASP A 23 32.74 -24.85 -35.12
CA ASP A 23 33.43 -24.14 -34.04
C ASP A 23 32.43 -23.46 -33.08
N THR A 24 31.37 -22.87 -33.63
CA THR A 24 30.31 -22.23 -32.85
C THR A 24 29.57 -23.27 -32.01
N ILE A 25 29.26 -24.44 -32.57
CA ILE A 25 28.64 -25.55 -31.83
C ILE A 25 29.55 -26.06 -30.71
N ARG A 26 30.87 -26.10 -30.92
CA ARG A 26 31.83 -26.48 -29.88
C ARG A 26 31.89 -25.44 -28.75
N LEU A 27 31.94 -24.15 -29.10
CA LEU A 27 31.91 -23.06 -28.12
C LEU A 27 30.60 -23.05 -27.34
N ALA A 28 29.46 -23.23 -28.02
CA ALA A 28 28.15 -23.33 -27.40
C ALA A 28 28.15 -24.45 -26.37
N GLN A 29 28.62 -25.65 -26.70
CA GLN A 29 28.71 -26.75 -25.74
C GLN A 29 29.58 -26.39 -24.52
N GLN A 30 30.75 -25.80 -24.71
CA GLN A 30 31.65 -25.45 -23.61
C GLN A 30 31.10 -24.35 -22.67
N THR A 31 30.24 -23.48 -23.19
CA THR A 31 29.74 -22.29 -22.46
C THR A 31 28.28 -22.38 -22.08
N ALA A 32 27.55 -23.40 -22.54
CA ALA A 32 26.11 -23.52 -22.34
C ALA A 32 25.69 -23.62 -20.86
N TRP A 33 26.57 -24.08 -19.97
CA TRP A 33 26.29 -24.11 -18.53
C TRP A 33 26.07 -22.71 -17.94
N LEU A 34 26.75 -21.68 -18.48
CA LEU A 34 26.72 -20.29 -17.96
C LEU A 34 25.31 -19.70 -17.84
N PRO A 35 24.50 -19.62 -18.92
CA PRO A 35 23.15 -19.04 -18.82
C PRO A 35 22.22 -19.85 -17.91
N GLY A 36 22.36 -21.18 -17.89
CA GLY A 36 21.59 -22.04 -16.99
C GLY A 36 21.92 -21.77 -15.53
N THR A 37 23.21 -21.72 -15.17
CA THR A 37 23.64 -21.41 -13.81
C THR A 37 23.25 -20.00 -13.39
N ALA A 38 23.37 -19.02 -14.27
CA ALA A 38 22.95 -17.64 -13.99
C ALA A 38 21.43 -17.56 -13.75
N CYS A 39 20.62 -18.25 -14.55
CA CYS A 39 19.17 -18.34 -14.34
C CYS A 39 18.84 -18.92 -12.96
N VAL A 40 19.46 -20.04 -12.56
CA VAL A 40 19.26 -20.65 -11.23
C VAL A 40 19.67 -19.69 -10.11
N LEU A 41 20.81 -19.00 -10.23
CA LEU A 41 21.26 -18.04 -9.22
C LEU A 41 20.30 -16.85 -9.07
N ILE A 42 19.82 -16.30 -10.19
CA ILE A 42 18.84 -15.19 -10.18
C ILE A 42 17.53 -15.65 -9.52
N GLN A 43 17.05 -16.86 -9.85
CA GLN A 43 15.85 -17.44 -9.25
C GLN A 43 16.01 -17.76 -7.76
N ALA A 44 17.20 -18.15 -7.33
CA ALA A 44 17.51 -18.34 -5.92
C ALA A 44 17.55 -17.00 -5.17
N LEU A 45 18.19 -15.98 -5.72
CA LEU A 45 18.23 -14.63 -5.15
C LEU A 45 16.83 -14.01 -5.05
N GLY A 46 15.98 -14.22 -6.06
CA GLY A 46 14.59 -13.75 -6.08
C GLY A 46 13.68 -14.36 -5.01
N ARG A 47 14.13 -15.41 -4.30
CA ARG A 47 13.42 -15.94 -3.13
C ARG A 47 13.75 -15.20 -1.84
N PHE A 48 14.93 -14.61 -1.75
CA PHE A 48 15.38 -13.85 -0.58
C PHE A 48 15.13 -12.35 -0.74
N MET A 49 15.03 -11.86 -1.98
CA MET A 49 14.85 -10.44 -2.28
C MET A 49 13.64 -10.22 -3.21
N PRO A 50 12.79 -9.21 -2.94
CA PRO A 50 11.66 -8.86 -3.78
C PRO A 50 12.13 -8.15 -5.05
N ILE A 51 12.49 -8.94 -6.07
CA ILE A 51 12.92 -8.47 -7.38
C ILE A 51 11.71 -8.42 -8.32
N ALA A 52 11.33 -7.22 -8.75
CA ALA A 52 10.30 -7.05 -9.77
C ALA A 52 10.75 -7.66 -11.11
N ASN A 53 9.82 -8.23 -11.86
CA ASN A 53 10.08 -8.82 -13.18
C ASN A 53 11.17 -9.92 -13.17
N LEU A 54 11.20 -10.75 -12.11
CA LEU A 54 12.21 -11.79 -11.90
C LEU A 54 12.41 -12.70 -13.13
N LEU A 55 11.32 -13.05 -13.83
CA LEU A 55 11.36 -13.89 -15.04
C LEU A 55 12.20 -13.25 -16.16
N LEU A 56 12.04 -11.94 -16.40
CA LEU A 56 12.82 -11.22 -17.42
C LEU A 56 14.32 -11.24 -17.08
N TRP A 57 14.67 -11.00 -15.83
CA TRP A 57 16.05 -11.08 -15.36
C TRP A 57 16.63 -12.48 -15.50
N SER A 58 15.85 -13.53 -15.23
CA SER A 58 16.29 -14.92 -15.37
C SER A 58 16.57 -15.33 -16.83
N LEU A 59 15.88 -14.72 -17.81
CA LEU A 59 16.04 -14.99 -19.24
C LEU A 59 17.15 -14.16 -19.91
N LEU A 60 17.52 -13.03 -19.31
CA LEU A 60 18.53 -12.10 -19.86
C LEU A 60 19.89 -12.77 -20.12
N PRO A 61 20.45 -13.61 -19.23
CA PRO A 61 21.70 -14.33 -19.50
C PRO A 61 21.62 -15.25 -20.72
N LEU A 62 20.48 -15.91 -20.94
CA LEU A 62 20.26 -16.76 -22.10
C LEU A 62 20.23 -15.93 -23.39
N ALA A 63 19.53 -14.80 -23.37
CA ALA A 63 19.46 -13.90 -24.52
C ALA A 63 20.85 -13.35 -24.89
N LEU A 64 21.61 -12.86 -23.91
CA LEU A 64 22.98 -12.38 -24.12
C LEU A 64 23.91 -13.47 -24.65
N TRP A 65 23.79 -14.70 -24.14
CA TRP A 65 24.58 -15.83 -24.61
C TRP A 65 24.26 -16.20 -26.07
N LEU A 66 22.97 -16.21 -26.45
CA LEU A 66 22.57 -16.46 -27.85
C LEU A 66 23.09 -15.36 -28.80
N VAL A 67 23.01 -14.09 -28.37
CA VAL A 67 23.57 -12.96 -29.14
C VAL A 67 25.08 -13.10 -29.29
N ALA A 68 25.80 -13.49 -28.22
CA ALA A 68 27.24 -13.72 -28.27
C ALA A 68 27.61 -14.86 -29.22
N LEU A 69 26.84 -15.96 -29.23
CA LEU A 69 27.03 -17.07 -30.18
C LEU A 69 26.76 -16.66 -31.62
N LEU A 70 25.70 -15.88 -31.86
CA LEU A 70 25.39 -15.35 -33.18
C LEU A 70 26.48 -14.39 -33.66
N GLY A 71 26.95 -13.51 -32.78
CA GLY A 71 28.07 -12.62 -33.04
C GLY A 71 29.34 -13.40 -33.38
N PHE A 72 29.66 -14.42 -32.61
CA PHE A 72 30.80 -15.31 -32.88
C PHE A 72 30.69 -15.99 -34.25
N LEU A 73 29.52 -16.51 -34.61
CA LEU A 73 29.27 -17.14 -35.91
C LEU A 73 29.45 -16.18 -37.09
N LEU A 74 28.98 -14.94 -36.96
CA LEU A 74 28.98 -13.95 -38.04
C LEU A 74 30.31 -13.18 -38.18
N LEU A 75 30.94 -12.84 -37.05
CA LEU A 75 32.14 -12.00 -36.97
C LEU A 75 33.43 -12.81 -37.10
N ARG A 76 33.50 -14.04 -36.55
CA ARG A 76 34.73 -14.84 -36.58
C ARG A 76 34.87 -15.58 -37.89
N ARG A 77 35.37 -14.88 -38.92
CA ARG A 77 35.62 -15.44 -40.26
C ARG A 77 37.07 -15.93 -40.37
N PRO A 78 37.34 -17.24 -40.43
CA PRO A 78 38.69 -17.72 -40.65
C PRO A 78 39.16 -17.34 -42.06
N SER A 79 40.47 -17.11 -42.19
CA SER A 79 41.08 -16.84 -43.50
C SER A 79 40.89 -18.03 -44.44
N MET A 80 40.97 -17.79 -45.75
CA MET A 80 40.85 -18.87 -46.75
C MET A 80 41.96 -19.91 -46.57
N VAL A 81 43.17 -19.49 -46.21
CA VAL A 81 44.30 -20.39 -45.88
C VAL A 81 43.98 -21.29 -44.70
N THR A 82 43.43 -20.73 -43.61
CA THR A 82 43.03 -21.52 -42.44
C THR A 82 41.90 -22.50 -42.79
N THR A 83 40.97 -22.06 -43.64
CA THR A 83 39.86 -22.90 -44.12
C THR A 83 40.38 -24.09 -44.93
N ALA A 84 41.31 -23.84 -45.86
CA ALA A 84 41.92 -24.87 -46.70
C ALA A 84 42.65 -25.91 -45.85
N ARG A 85 43.62 -25.49 -45.01
CA ARG A 85 44.38 -26.39 -44.12
C ARG A 85 43.47 -27.21 -43.20
N ARG A 86 42.47 -26.57 -42.56
CA ARG A 86 41.56 -27.29 -41.67
C ARG A 86 40.67 -28.27 -42.42
N THR A 87 40.29 -27.96 -43.65
CA THR A 87 39.49 -28.88 -44.48
C THR A 87 40.35 -30.06 -44.92
N ASP A 88 41.59 -29.81 -45.37
CA ASP A 88 42.52 -30.86 -45.75
C ASP A 88 42.80 -31.81 -44.58
N LEU A 89 42.99 -31.28 -43.38
CA LEU A 89 43.21 -32.08 -42.18
C LEU A 89 41.97 -32.88 -41.77
N LEU A 90 40.78 -32.27 -41.79
CA LEU A 90 39.55 -32.94 -41.35
C LEU A 90 39.02 -33.98 -42.34
N LEU A 91 39.31 -33.82 -43.63
CA LEU A 91 38.88 -34.71 -44.70
C LEU A 91 40.03 -35.55 -45.29
N GLU A 92 41.22 -35.49 -44.68
CA GLU A 92 42.43 -36.21 -45.08
C GLU A 92 42.84 -35.99 -46.56
N LEU A 93 42.68 -34.76 -47.06
CA LEU A 93 42.91 -34.43 -48.47
C LEU A 93 44.39 -34.22 -48.83
N ARG A 94 45.33 -34.56 -47.93
CA ARG A 94 46.79 -34.49 -48.17
C ARG A 94 47.26 -33.12 -48.69
N GLU A 95 46.81 -32.04 -48.04
CA GLU A 95 47.18 -30.64 -48.35
C GLU A 95 46.77 -30.13 -49.74
N ARG A 96 45.87 -30.83 -50.46
CA ARG A 96 45.42 -30.43 -51.79
C ARG A 96 44.88 -29.00 -51.84
N PHE A 97 44.04 -28.59 -50.89
CA PHE A 97 43.46 -27.23 -50.92
C PHE A 97 44.43 -26.17 -50.43
N SER A 98 45.26 -26.46 -49.43
CA SER A 98 46.24 -25.52 -48.87
C SER A 98 47.35 -25.22 -49.88
N THR A 99 47.93 -26.25 -50.51
CA THR A 99 48.96 -26.14 -51.55
C THR A 99 48.40 -25.43 -52.78
N ALA A 100 47.20 -25.79 -53.23
CA ALA A 100 46.62 -25.15 -54.42
C ALA A 100 46.23 -23.68 -54.21
N LEU A 101 45.98 -23.25 -52.96
CA LEU A 101 45.77 -21.85 -52.61
C LEU A 101 47.10 -21.07 -52.55
N GLU A 102 48.19 -21.71 -52.12
CA GLU A 102 49.54 -21.14 -52.15
C GLU A 102 50.02 -20.94 -53.59
N LEU A 103 49.84 -21.96 -54.45
CA LEU A 103 50.15 -21.90 -55.88
C LEU A 103 49.33 -20.84 -56.63
N GLN A 104 48.18 -20.42 -56.11
CA GLN A 104 47.39 -19.33 -56.71
C GLN A 104 48.13 -17.97 -56.70
N SER A 105 49.10 -17.80 -55.81
CA SER A 105 49.92 -16.58 -55.72
C SER A 105 51.16 -16.58 -56.64
N LYS A 106 51.46 -17.71 -57.29
CA LYS A 106 52.62 -17.89 -58.16
C LYS A 106 52.25 -17.64 -59.62
N THR A 107 53.02 -16.79 -60.31
CA THR A 107 52.77 -16.41 -61.71
C THR A 107 53.16 -17.50 -62.70
N ASP A 108 54.30 -18.15 -62.48
CA ASP A 108 54.83 -19.21 -63.33
C ASP A 108 54.75 -20.55 -62.59
N LEU A 109 53.88 -21.43 -63.08
CA LEU A 109 53.68 -22.78 -62.54
C LEU A 109 54.40 -23.78 -63.45
N ASP A 110 55.14 -24.72 -62.85
CA ASP A 110 55.67 -25.86 -63.59
C ASP A 110 54.59 -26.91 -63.90
N ASP A 111 54.91 -27.90 -64.74
CA ASP A 111 53.96 -28.95 -65.14
C ASP A 111 53.40 -29.76 -63.96
N VAL A 112 54.16 -29.90 -62.87
CA VAL A 112 53.75 -30.66 -61.68
C VAL A 112 52.81 -29.81 -60.83
N GLU A 113 53.12 -28.54 -60.63
CA GLU A 113 52.31 -27.55 -59.93
C GLU A 113 50.97 -27.32 -60.65
N LEU A 114 50.97 -27.30 -61.98
CA LEU A 114 49.74 -27.26 -62.79
C LEU A 114 48.86 -28.49 -62.52
N ARG A 115 49.45 -29.69 -62.51
CA ARG A 115 48.70 -30.93 -62.22
C ARG A 115 48.18 -30.98 -60.78
N GLN A 116 48.96 -30.51 -59.81
CA GLN A 116 48.53 -30.41 -58.41
C GLN A 116 47.36 -29.45 -58.25
N ARG A 117 47.42 -28.31 -58.94
CA ARG A 117 46.36 -27.31 -58.97
C ARG A 117 45.07 -27.85 -59.58
N ASP A 118 45.17 -28.60 -60.68
CA ASP A 118 44.01 -29.20 -61.35
C ASP A 118 43.39 -30.35 -60.52
N ASP A 119 44.20 -31.20 -59.89
CA ASP A 119 43.73 -32.25 -58.96
C ASP A 119 42.98 -31.66 -57.75
N ALA A 120 43.46 -30.54 -57.21
CA ALA A 120 42.79 -29.83 -56.13
C ALA A 120 41.41 -29.28 -56.57
N MET A 121 41.29 -28.76 -57.79
CA MET A 121 40.00 -28.29 -58.31
C MET A 121 39.03 -29.43 -58.58
N GLU A 122 39.48 -30.53 -59.17
CA GLU A 122 38.64 -31.72 -59.36
C GLU A 122 38.13 -32.21 -58.00
N THR A 123 39.01 -32.28 -57.01
CA THR A 123 38.66 -32.62 -55.62
C THR A 123 37.65 -31.63 -55.04
N ALA A 124 37.83 -30.33 -55.27
CA ALA A 124 36.94 -29.27 -54.77
C ALA A 124 35.51 -29.37 -55.32
N THR A 125 35.30 -29.91 -56.52
CA THR A 125 33.96 -30.15 -57.07
C THR A 125 33.23 -31.31 -56.40
N ARG A 126 33.97 -32.26 -55.82
CA ARG A 126 33.43 -33.48 -55.18
C ARG A 126 33.20 -33.31 -53.68
N VAL A 127 34.01 -32.48 -53.02
CA VAL A 127 33.92 -32.25 -51.59
C VAL A 127 32.65 -31.46 -51.25
N GLN A 128 31.83 -32.04 -50.38
CA GLN A 128 30.60 -31.39 -49.91
C GLN A 128 30.77 -30.88 -48.47
N PRO A 129 30.25 -29.69 -48.13
CA PRO A 129 30.36 -29.17 -46.76
C PRO A 129 29.80 -30.12 -45.70
N ARG A 130 28.78 -30.92 -46.02
CA ARG A 130 28.17 -31.86 -45.06
C ARG A 130 29.13 -32.95 -44.56
N GLN A 131 30.19 -33.27 -45.32
CA GLN A 131 31.22 -34.24 -44.94
C GLN A 131 32.00 -33.78 -43.71
N ILE A 132 32.08 -32.47 -43.47
CA ILE A 132 32.58 -31.92 -42.21
C ILE A 132 31.49 -32.15 -41.14
N GLY A 133 31.71 -33.15 -40.29
CA GLY A 133 30.82 -33.52 -39.20
C GLY A 133 30.65 -32.38 -38.18
N LEU A 134 29.51 -32.39 -37.48
CA LEU A 134 29.26 -31.46 -36.38
C LEU A 134 29.91 -32.02 -35.09
N ALA A 135 30.62 -31.19 -34.34
CA ALA A 135 31.38 -31.61 -33.17
C ALA A 135 30.49 -31.73 -31.91
N PHE A 136 29.52 -32.65 -31.93
CA PHE A 136 28.61 -32.87 -30.79
C PHE A 136 29.22 -33.83 -29.74
N ASN A 137 29.36 -33.35 -28.51
CA ASN A 137 29.71 -34.17 -27.35
C ASN A 137 28.46 -34.39 -26.48
N ARG A 138 27.97 -35.64 -26.42
CA ARG A 138 26.76 -35.99 -25.64
C ARG A 138 26.91 -35.74 -24.13
N ARG A 139 28.13 -35.82 -23.58
CA ARG A 139 28.38 -35.57 -22.15
C ARG A 139 28.13 -34.11 -21.76
N THR A 140 28.34 -33.19 -22.69
CA THR A 140 28.16 -31.75 -22.47
C THR A 140 26.69 -31.30 -22.58
N ILE A 141 25.82 -32.16 -23.11
CA ILE A 141 24.37 -31.87 -23.14
C ILE A 141 23.81 -31.84 -21.72
N ALA A 142 24.25 -32.76 -20.85
CA ALA A 142 23.80 -32.82 -19.46
C ALA A 142 24.17 -31.56 -18.66
N THR A 143 25.39 -31.04 -18.85
CA THR A 143 25.87 -29.82 -18.17
C THR A 143 25.06 -28.57 -18.53
N PHE A 144 24.37 -28.57 -19.66
CA PHE A 144 23.44 -27.52 -20.06
C PHE A 144 22.00 -27.82 -19.62
N ALA A 145 21.53 -29.04 -19.88
CA ALA A 145 20.13 -29.41 -19.67
C ALA A 145 19.74 -29.35 -18.19
N VAL A 146 20.60 -29.80 -17.28
CA VAL A 146 20.32 -29.83 -15.84
C VAL A 146 20.04 -28.44 -15.27
N PRO A 147 20.93 -27.44 -15.37
CA PRO A 147 20.67 -26.11 -14.80
C PRO A 147 19.52 -25.39 -15.51
N LEU A 148 19.34 -25.60 -16.82
CA LEU A 148 18.21 -25.04 -17.56
C LEU A 148 16.87 -25.59 -17.05
N LEU A 149 16.74 -26.92 -16.94
CA LEU A 149 15.53 -27.57 -16.44
C LEU A 149 15.26 -27.19 -14.97
N LEU A 150 16.30 -27.08 -14.15
CA LEU A 150 16.17 -26.61 -12.77
C LEU A 150 15.68 -25.17 -12.70
N GLY A 151 16.23 -24.26 -13.50
CA GLY A 151 15.78 -22.87 -13.58
C GLY A 151 14.31 -22.75 -14.01
N ILE A 152 13.88 -23.58 -14.97
CA ILE A 152 12.47 -23.68 -15.39
C ILE A 152 11.62 -24.21 -14.23
N ALA A 153 12.02 -25.30 -13.58
CA ALA A 153 11.28 -25.89 -12.46
C ALA A 153 11.08 -24.90 -11.30
N LEU A 154 12.08 -24.06 -11.01
CA LEU A 154 12.01 -23.04 -9.95
C LEU A 154 10.96 -21.94 -10.21
N ASN A 155 10.49 -21.77 -11.46
CA ASN A 155 9.36 -20.88 -11.79
C ASN A 155 8.00 -21.44 -11.34
N PHE A 156 7.87 -22.76 -11.22
CA PHE A 156 6.62 -23.41 -10.80
C PHE A 156 6.50 -23.53 -9.26
N VAL A 157 7.61 -23.36 -8.55
CA VAL A 157 7.61 -23.35 -7.08
C VAL A 157 7.18 -21.96 -6.61
N PRO A 158 6.15 -21.84 -5.76
CA PRO A 158 5.69 -20.54 -5.22
C PRO A 158 6.85 -19.73 -4.64
N ASN A 159 6.86 -18.42 -4.92
CA ASN A 159 7.84 -17.48 -4.39
C ASN A 159 7.17 -16.58 -3.35
N PRO A 160 7.56 -16.64 -2.06
CA PRO A 160 6.99 -15.77 -1.02
C PRO A 160 7.17 -14.28 -1.32
N GLN A 161 8.23 -13.91 -2.05
CA GLN A 161 8.47 -12.51 -2.41
C GLN A 161 7.44 -11.95 -3.39
N ASN A 162 6.69 -12.80 -4.11
CA ASN A 162 5.62 -12.33 -4.98
C ASN A 162 4.47 -11.72 -4.18
N GLU A 163 4.16 -12.26 -2.99
CA GLU A 163 3.14 -11.69 -2.11
C GLU A 163 3.57 -10.33 -1.58
N VAL A 164 4.83 -10.20 -1.15
CA VAL A 164 5.41 -8.92 -0.71
C VAL A 164 5.37 -7.88 -1.83
N LEU A 165 5.72 -8.25 -3.06
CA LEU A 165 5.63 -7.36 -4.22
C LEU A 165 4.18 -6.96 -4.53
N ALA A 166 3.23 -7.90 -4.43
CA ALA A 166 1.81 -7.62 -4.63
C ALA A 166 1.24 -6.69 -3.54
N GLN A 167 1.62 -6.90 -2.28
CA GLN A 167 1.26 -6.02 -1.16
C GLN A 167 1.81 -4.61 -1.38
N ARG A 168 3.09 -4.48 -1.74
CA ARG A 168 3.72 -3.18 -2.05
C ARG A 168 3.03 -2.48 -3.22
N ALA A 169 2.70 -3.21 -4.29
CA ALA A 169 1.99 -2.65 -5.43
C ALA A 169 0.57 -2.18 -5.04
N ALA A 170 -0.15 -2.94 -4.21
CA ALA A 170 -1.46 -2.55 -3.71
C ALA A 170 -1.39 -1.28 -2.85
N VAL A 171 -0.42 -1.19 -1.94
CA VAL A 171 -0.18 0.02 -1.13
C VAL A 171 0.13 1.21 -2.02
N GLN A 172 1.02 1.06 -3.01
CA GLN A 172 1.35 2.13 -3.96
C GLN A 172 0.13 2.62 -4.73
N GLN A 173 -0.73 1.71 -5.19
CA GLN A 173 -1.95 2.08 -5.88
C GLN A 173 -2.91 2.85 -4.95
N THR A 174 -3.13 2.38 -3.72
CA THR A 174 -4.01 3.06 -2.78
C THR A 174 -3.47 4.43 -2.33
N VAL A 175 -2.14 4.57 -2.20
CA VAL A 175 -1.51 5.87 -1.94
C VAL A 175 -1.73 6.81 -3.12
N ALA A 176 -1.59 6.35 -4.36
CA ALA A 176 -1.89 7.15 -5.55
C ALA A 176 -3.35 7.60 -5.59
N GLU A 177 -4.30 6.71 -5.31
CA GLU A 177 -5.73 7.05 -5.20
C GLU A 177 -6.00 8.06 -4.07
N THR A 178 -5.27 7.95 -2.96
CA THR A 178 -5.36 8.90 -1.84
C THR A 178 -4.84 10.28 -2.24
N ILE A 179 -3.73 10.34 -2.98
CA ILE A 179 -3.21 11.59 -3.55
C ILE A 179 -4.24 12.25 -4.48
N ASP A 180 -4.90 11.48 -5.36
CA ASP A 180 -5.96 12.02 -6.23
C ASP A 180 -7.14 12.58 -5.43
N LYS A 181 -7.52 11.94 -4.31
CA LYS A 181 -8.55 12.46 -3.40
C LYS A 181 -8.12 13.76 -2.71
N ILE A 182 -6.84 13.85 -2.31
CA ILE A 182 -6.25 15.08 -1.75
C ILE A 182 -6.27 16.21 -2.78
N ASP A 183 -5.92 15.93 -4.04
CA ASP A 183 -5.96 16.91 -5.13
C ASP A 183 -7.38 17.43 -5.39
N LYS A 184 -8.38 16.55 -5.37
CA LYS A 184 -9.80 16.97 -5.47
C LYS A 184 -10.21 17.84 -4.29
N GLN A 185 -9.81 17.48 -3.07
CA GLN A 185 -10.08 18.31 -1.89
C GLN A 185 -9.42 19.69 -2.02
N ALA A 186 -8.18 19.76 -2.49
CA ALA A 186 -7.51 21.04 -2.74
C ALA A 186 -8.27 21.89 -3.77
N GLN A 187 -8.77 21.29 -4.86
CA GLN A 187 -9.58 22.01 -5.86
C GLN A 187 -10.91 22.53 -5.29
N GLU A 188 -11.59 21.74 -4.46
CA GLU A 188 -12.82 22.16 -3.79
C GLU A 188 -12.57 23.34 -2.83
N LEU A 189 -11.50 23.27 -2.03
CA LEU A 189 -11.09 24.36 -1.14
C LEU A 189 -10.71 25.64 -1.92
N GLN A 190 -10.07 25.49 -3.09
CA GLN A 190 -9.70 26.62 -3.94
C GLN A 190 -10.94 27.38 -4.47
N ASN A 191 -12.01 26.65 -4.77
CA ASN A 191 -13.26 27.20 -5.29
C ASN A 191 -14.24 27.65 -4.20
N ASN A 192 -14.03 27.25 -2.93
CA ASN A 192 -14.90 27.62 -1.83
C ASN A 192 -14.69 29.08 -1.43
N LYS A 193 -15.66 29.94 -1.77
CA LYS A 193 -15.64 31.39 -1.49
C LYS A 193 -15.95 31.78 -0.04
N GLU A 194 -16.53 30.87 0.74
CA GLU A 194 -16.91 31.12 2.13
C GLU A 194 -15.69 31.09 3.07
N LEU A 195 -14.66 30.33 2.68
CA LEU A 195 -13.39 30.26 3.42
C LEU A 195 -12.65 31.59 3.47
N SER A 196 -12.02 31.86 4.61
CA SER A 196 -11.07 32.96 4.71
C SER A 196 -9.87 32.73 3.80
N ALA A 197 -9.32 33.81 3.21
CA ALA A 197 -8.18 33.71 2.30
C ALA A 197 -6.95 33.10 3.00
N ALA A 198 -6.74 33.47 4.27
CA ALA A 198 -5.64 32.95 5.08
C ALA A 198 -5.79 31.45 5.37
N GLU A 199 -7.00 30.98 5.69
CA GLU A 199 -7.22 29.55 5.95
C GLU A 199 -7.14 28.72 4.66
N ARG A 200 -7.70 29.23 3.56
CA ARG A 200 -7.62 28.58 2.26
C ARG A 200 -6.17 28.34 1.84
N GLU A 201 -5.32 29.37 1.91
CA GLU A 201 -3.90 29.25 1.55
C GLU A 201 -3.17 28.24 2.45
N ARG A 202 -3.47 28.23 3.75
CA ARG A 202 -2.86 27.28 4.70
C ARG A 202 -3.25 25.84 4.42
N LEU A 203 -4.54 25.55 4.27
CA LEU A 203 -5.01 24.19 3.98
C LEU A 203 -4.43 23.69 2.65
N LEU A 204 -4.41 24.52 1.61
CA LEU A 204 -3.80 24.17 0.33
C LEU A 204 -2.31 23.84 0.48
N LYS A 205 -1.57 24.63 1.27
CA LYS A 205 -0.16 24.38 1.54
C LYS A 205 0.05 23.07 2.30
N GLU A 206 -0.73 22.80 3.35
CA GLU A 206 -0.61 21.57 4.13
C GLU A 206 -0.96 20.32 3.30
N LEU A 207 -1.96 20.41 2.42
CA LEU A 207 -2.31 19.32 1.50
C LEU A 207 -1.24 19.10 0.43
N GLU A 208 -0.62 20.16 -0.10
CA GLU A 208 0.47 20.05 -1.06
C GLU A 208 1.74 19.46 -0.42
N GLU A 209 2.08 19.86 0.81
CA GLU A 209 3.19 19.26 1.57
C GLU A 209 2.95 17.77 1.85
N LEU A 210 1.73 17.40 2.27
CA LEU A 210 1.33 16.00 2.46
C LEU A 210 1.44 15.21 1.15
N LYS A 211 0.95 15.77 0.04
CA LYS A 211 1.05 15.14 -1.29
C LYS A 211 2.51 14.89 -1.68
N GLN A 212 3.38 15.88 -1.53
CA GLN A 212 4.80 15.74 -1.84
C GLN A 212 5.46 14.68 -0.95
N ALA A 213 5.12 14.63 0.34
CA ALA A 213 5.62 13.61 1.26
C ALA A 213 5.18 12.19 0.84
N LEU A 214 3.90 12.01 0.47
CA LEU A 214 3.36 10.73 -0.01
C LEU A 214 3.98 10.31 -1.35
N GLN A 215 4.30 11.26 -2.24
CA GLN A 215 4.96 10.98 -3.52
C GLN A 215 6.45 10.63 -3.36
N ALA A 216 7.14 11.20 -2.37
CA ALA A 216 8.56 10.95 -2.12
C ALA A 216 8.81 9.54 -1.55
N ASN A 217 7.94 9.05 -0.67
CA ASN A 217 8.10 7.76 0.02
C ASN A 217 6.94 6.78 -0.21
N PRO A 218 6.64 6.35 -1.45
CA PRO A 218 5.49 5.48 -1.74
C PRO A 218 5.72 4.01 -1.35
N LYS A 219 6.88 3.66 -0.77
CA LYS A 219 7.35 2.27 -0.72
C LYS A 219 6.95 1.51 0.53
N SER A 220 6.63 2.20 1.63
CA SER A 220 6.16 1.55 2.85
C SER A 220 4.79 2.09 3.22
N ARG A 221 3.96 1.19 3.73
CA ARG A 221 2.63 1.52 4.23
C ARG A 221 2.76 2.38 5.49
N GLU A 222 3.73 2.05 6.32
CA GLU A 222 4.02 2.68 7.59
C GLU A 222 4.37 4.15 7.42
N ASP A 223 5.22 4.49 6.45
CA ASP A 223 5.60 5.89 6.17
C ASP A 223 4.39 6.69 5.66
N ALA A 224 3.59 6.12 4.76
CA ALA A 224 2.38 6.78 4.26
C ALA A 224 1.36 7.03 5.38
N LEU A 225 1.16 6.05 6.27
CA LEU A 225 0.29 6.19 7.44
C LEU A 225 0.83 7.22 8.44
N ALA A 226 2.15 7.30 8.61
CA ALA A 226 2.79 8.26 9.49
C ALA A 226 2.58 9.70 8.99
N GLU A 227 2.78 9.97 7.69
CA GLU A 227 2.54 11.30 7.12
C GLU A 227 1.06 11.69 7.18
N LEU A 228 0.14 10.79 6.84
CA LEU A 228 -1.30 11.04 6.99
C LEU A 228 -1.67 11.36 8.45
N SER A 229 -1.19 10.55 9.40
CA SER A 229 -1.50 10.74 10.83
C SER A 229 -0.91 12.03 11.39
N LYS A 230 0.27 12.44 10.91
CA LYS A 230 0.91 13.70 11.30
C LYS A 230 0.09 14.90 10.85
N THR A 231 -0.34 14.94 9.59
CA THR A 231 -1.21 16.02 9.09
C THR A 231 -2.58 15.99 9.76
N GLU A 232 -3.18 14.81 9.98
CA GLU A 232 -4.43 14.68 10.76
C GLU A 232 -4.30 15.28 12.17
N ALA A 233 -3.19 15.01 12.87
CA ALA A 233 -2.94 15.55 14.20
C ALA A 233 -2.79 17.08 14.19
N GLN A 234 -2.09 17.63 13.19
CA GLN A 234 -1.95 19.08 13.01
C GLN A 234 -3.29 19.77 12.77
N LEU A 235 -4.15 19.19 11.92
CA LEU A 235 -5.50 19.69 11.67
C LEU A 235 -6.37 19.62 12.93
N ARG A 236 -6.33 18.49 13.65
CA ARG A 236 -7.09 18.31 14.91
C ARG A 236 -6.71 19.31 15.99
N GLN A 237 -5.43 19.65 16.11
CA GLN A 237 -4.97 20.62 17.10
C GLN A 237 -5.55 22.03 16.87
N ARG A 238 -5.95 22.33 15.63
CA ARG A 238 -6.54 23.63 15.25
C ARG A 238 -8.05 23.60 15.13
N LEU A 239 -8.71 22.47 15.45
CA LEU A 239 -10.16 22.45 15.53
C LEU A 239 -10.61 23.31 16.71
N ASP A 240 -11.64 24.11 16.46
CA ASP A 240 -12.18 24.99 17.46
C ASP A 240 -13.27 24.27 18.26
N ALA A 241 -12.99 24.01 19.54
CA ALA A 241 -13.91 23.28 20.42
C ALA A 241 -15.24 24.03 20.66
N GLN A 242 -15.31 25.33 20.38
CA GLN A 242 -16.51 26.14 20.54
C GLN A 242 -17.26 26.40 19.23
N ALA A 243 -16.79 25.86 18.09
CA ALA A 243 -17.41 26.07 16.78
C ALA A 243 -18.90 25.70 16.77
N ASP A 244 -19.25 24.51 17.27
CA ASP A 244 -20.63 24.04 17.33
C ASP A 244 -21.53 24.96 18.19
N ALA A 245 -21.02 25.40 19.34
CA ALA A 245 -21.74 26.29 20.24
C ALA A 245 -21.96 27.68 19.61
N ARG A 246 -20.95 28.21 18.91
CA ARG A 246 -21.10 29.47 18.15
C ARG A 246 -22.10 29.32 17.01
N GLN A 247 -22.04 28.23 16.25
CA GLN A 247 -22.99 27.97 15.17
C GLN A 247 -24.42 27.96 15.69
N ALA A 248 -24.68 27.22 16.77
CA ALA A 248 -26.00 27.17 17.40
C ALA A 248 -26.47 28.56 17.87
N GLY A 249 -25.58 29.36 18.45
CA GLY A 249 -25.89 30.74 18.87
C GLY A 249 -26.24 31.66 17.69
N LEU A 250 -25.51 31.57 16.58
CA LEU A 250 -25.79 32.36 15.37
C LEU A 250 -27.09 31.92 14.68
N GLU A 251 -27.40 30.61 14.66
CA GLU A 251 -28.68 30.10 14.16
C GLU A 251 -29.85 30.61 15.01
N GLN A 252 -29.70 30.62 16.34
CA GLN A 252 -30.71 31.17 17.24
C GLN A 252 -30.93 32.66 17.03
N LEU A 253 -29.83 33.42 16.85
CA LEU A 253 -29.88 34.84 16.53
C LEU A 253 -30.64 35.09 15.22
N ALA A 254 -30.29 34.39 14.14
CA ALA A 254 -30.95 34.53 12.84
C ALA A 254 -32.46 34.22 12.92
N ARG A 255 -32.85 33.13 13.61
CA ARG A 255 -34.27 32.77 13.81
C ARG A 255 -35.04 33.85 14.55
N ARG A 256 -34.43 34.43 15.58
CA ARG A 256 -35.07 35.44 16.43
C ARG A 256 -35.26 36.75 15.69
N LEU A 257 -34.26 37.18 14.91
CA LEU A 257 -34.33 38.37 14.07
C LEU A 257 -35.43 38.27 13.01
N GLN A 258 -35.58 37.10 12.38
CA GLN A 258 -36.69 36.84 11.43
C GLN A 258 -38.06 36.93 12.11
N GLN A 259 -38.18 36.39 13.33
CA GLN A 259 -39.43 36.41 14.10
C GLN A 259 -39.84 37.85 14.48
N GLU A 260 -38.88 38.69 14.90
CA GLU A 260 -39.14 40.09 15.24
C GLU A 260 -39.53 40.96 14.03
N ARG A 261 -39.01 40.62 12.84
CA ARG A 261 -39.42 41.27 11.57
C ARG A 261 -40.80 40.78 11.08
N GLY A 262 -41.45 39.83 11.77
CA GLY A 262 -42.75 39.29 11.39
C GLY A 262 -42.70 38.39 10.15
N GLU A 263 -41.50 37.99 9.73
CA GLU A 263 -41.29 37.00 8.68
C GLU A 263 -41.56 35.61 9.27
N GLN A 264 -42.06 34.67 8.46
CA GLN A 264 -42.21 33.28 8.89
C GLN A 264 -40.81 32.74 9.20
N ALA A 265 -40.48 32.63 10.50
CA ALA A 265 -39.20 32.10 10.96
C ALA A 265 -38.95 30.77 10.25
N SER A 266 -37.98 30.77 9.35
CA SER A 266 -37.74 29.60 8.52
C SER A 266 -37.20 28.51 9.43
N GLN A 267 -37.79 27.31 9.42
CA GLN A 267 -37.28 26.18 10.20
C GLN A 267 -35.82 25.84 9.85
N ASN A 268 -35.37 26.33 8.68
CA ASN A 268 -34.03 26.19 8.12
C ASN A 268 -33.19 27.47 8.20
N ALA A 269 -33.45 28.40 9.13
CA ALA A 269 -32.55 29.53 9.33
C ALA A 269 -31.15 29.00 9.69
N GLN A 270 -30.16 29.41 8.88
CA GLN A 270 -28.77 28.96 8.97
C GLN A 270 -27.91 30.03 9.65
N ALA A 271 -26.82 29.64 10.31
CA ALA A 271 -25.89 30.57 10.97
C ALA A 271 -25.38 31.66 10.01
N ASN A 272 -25.09 31.29 8.76
CA ASN A 272 -24.61 32.16 7.67
C ASN A 272 -25.62 33.25 7.25
N GLN A 273 -26.83 33.29 7.80
CA GLN A 273 -27.83 34.33 7.53
C GLN A 273 -27.88 35.41 8.62
N ALA A 274 -27.22 35.19 9.76
CA ALA A 274 -27.29 36.10 10.89
C ALA A 274 -26.80 37.52 10.56
N ASP A 275 -25.75 37.67 9.76
CA ASP A 275 -25.21 38.96 9.34
C ASP A 275 -26.15 39.70 8.38
N GLU A 276 -26.75 39.00 7.40
CA GLU A 276 -27.75 39.59 6.50
C GLU A 276 -28.99 40.07 7.26
N GLU A 277 -29.47 39.29 8.24
CA GLU A 277 -30.63 39.68 9.05
C GLU A 277 -30.32 40.88 9.95
N LEU A 278 -29.11 40.97 10.51
CA LEU A 278 -28.67 42.15 11.27
C LEU A 278 -28.57 43.40 10.39
N GLN A 279 -28.09 43.29 9.14
CA GLN A 279 -28.03 44.41 8.19
C GLN A 279 -29.43 44.90 7.81
N LYS A 280 -30.33 43.99 7.44
CA LYS A 280 -31.73 44.34 7.11
C LYS A 280 -32.41 45.04 8.28
N LEU A 281 -32.21 44.53 9.49
CA LEU A 281 -32.74 45.14 10.71
C LEU A 281 -32.17 46.55 10.94
N ALA A 282 -30.87 46.76 10.71
CA ALA A 282 -30.22 48.07 10.84
C ALA A 282 -30.82 49.12 9.90
N GLU A 283 -31.25 48.73 8.71
CA GLU A 283 -31.92 49.61 7.73
C GLU A 283 -33.39 49.90 8.09
N GLU A 284 -34.08 48.91 8.68
CA GLU A 284 -35.50 48.98 9.01
C GLU A 284 -35.79 49.58 10.38
N ILE A 285 -34.79 49.71 11.26
CA ILE A 285 -34.91 50.26 12.63
C ILE A 285 -35.70 51.57 12.69
N SER A 286 -35.49 52.46 11.71
CA SER A 286 -36.12 53.78 11.65
C SER A 286 -37.62 53.75 11.31
N LYS A 287 -38.11 52.62 10.78
CA LYS A 287 -39.51 52.40 10.40
C LYS A 287 -40.30 51.72 11.52
N LEU A 288 -39.63 51.21 12.56
CA LEU A 288 -40.25 50.55 13.69
C LEU A 288 -40.88 51.58 14.64
N SER A 289 -42.04 51.23 15.22
CA SER A 289 -42.64 51.99 16.32
C SER A 289 -41.81 51.90 17.60
N ALA A 290 -41.97 52.85 18.52
CA ALA A 290 -41.26 52.85 19.80
C ALA A 290 -41.49 51.54 20.59
N GLU A 291 -42.71 51.01 20.56
CA GLU A 291 -43.07 49.74 21.21
C GLU A 291 -42.36 48.53 20.57
N GLN A 292 -42.15 48.55 19.24
CA GLN A 292 -41.40 47.51 18.54
C GLN A 292 -39.89 47.63 18.79
N GLN A 293 -39.36 48.86 18.88
CA GLN A 293 -37.96 49.11 19.21
C GLN A 293 -37.62 48.63 20.63
N GLU A 294 -38.55 48.78 21.59
CA GLU A 294 -38.34 48.31 22.97
C GLU A 294 -38.35 46.77 23.06
N ARG A 295 -39.28 46.10 22.38
CA ARG A 295 -39.27 44.62 22.28
C ARG A 295 -38.00 44.09 21.61
N LEU A 296 -37.55 44.77 20.55
CA LEU A 296 -36.32 44.42 19.86
C LEU A 296 -35.10 44.59 20.78
N ALA A 297 -35.06 45.66 21.58
CA ALA A 297 -34.00 45.88 22.56
C ALA A 297 -33.93 44.73 23.59
N ASP A 298 -35.07 44.29 24.12
CA ASP A 298 -35.13 43.15 25.06
C ASP A 298 -34.65 41.85 24.39
N ALA A 299 -35.04 41.61 23.13
CA ALA A 299 -34.60 40.45 22.37
C ALA A 299 -33.09 40.45 22.12
N LEU A 300 -32.51 41.60 21.76
CA LEU A 300 -31.08 41.77 21.52
C LEU A 300 -30.27 41.61 22.82
N GLU A 301 -30.75 42.15 23.95
CA GLU A 301 -30.11 42.00 25.26
C GLU A 301 -30.08 40.53 25.72
N GLN A 302 -31.19 39.81 25.52
CA GLN A 302 -31.25 38.39 25.85
C GLN A 302 -30.27 37.58 24.99
N GLN A 303 -30.22 37.84 23.68
CA GLN A 303 -29.28 37.15 22.78
C GLN A 303 -27.83 37.52 23.04
N ALA A 304 -27.54 38.77 23.42
CA ALA A 304 -26.21 39.16 23.87
C ALA A 304 -25.76 38.33 25.08
N SER A 305 -26.67 38.07 26.03
CA SER A 305 -26.38 37.24 27.20
C SER A 305 -26.09 35.78 26.81
N ASP A 306 -26.86 35.22 25.87
CA ASP A 306 -26.67 33.85 25.37
C ASP A 306 -25.32 33.71 24.62
N LEU A 307 -24.94 34.74 23.86
CA LEU A 307 -23.71 34.78 23.05
C LEU A 307 -22.47 35.21 23.84
N ALA A 308 -22.60 35.71 25.08
CA ALA A 308 -21.49 36.29 25.83
C ALA A 308 -20.30 35.33 26.02
N ASN A 309 -20.59 34.02 26.14
CA ASN A 309 -19.57 33.00 26.35
C ASN A 309 -18.93 32.48 25.06
N THR A 310 -19.61 32.59 23.93
CA THR A 310 -19.18 32.00 22.64
C THR A 310 -18.71 33.05 21.64
N ASN A 311 -19.31 34.25 21.68
CA ASN A 311 -19.03 35.40 20.81
C ASN A 311 -19.12 36.71 21.62
N PRO A 312 -18.14 37.04 22.48
CA PRO A 312 -18.20 38.20 23.37
C PRO A 312 -18.27 39.55 22.62
N GLU A 313 -17.58 39.67 21.47
CA GLU A 313 -17.58 40.90 20.66
C GLU A 313 -18.92 41.15 19.98
N LEU A 314 -19.58 40.07 19.51
CA LEU A 314 -20.93 40.13 18.98
C LEU A 314 -21.92 40.48 20.08
N ALA A 315 -21.83 39.81 21.23
CA ALA A 315 -22.66 40.10 22.41
C ALA A 315 -22.57 41.57 22.83
N GLN A 316 -21.36 42.14 22.90
CA GLN A 316 -21.17 43.54 23.27
C GLN A 316 -21.78 44.52 22.25
N SER A 317 -21.68 44.19 20.95
CA SER A 317 -22.28 45.00 19.88
C SER A 317 -23.82 44.95 19.93
N LEU A 318 -24.39 43.77 20.19
CA LEU A 318 -25.83 43.57 20.36
C LEU A 318 -26.36 44.28 21.62
N GLN A 319 -25.62 44.22 22.73
CA GLN A 319 -25.96 44.94 23.96
C GLN A 319 -25.94 46.45 23.76
N SER A 320 -24.89 46.98 23.09
CA SER A 320 -24.80 48.40 22.75
C SER A 320 -25.91 48.85 21.81
N ALA A 321 -26.38 47.98 20.92
CA ALA A 321 -27.53 48.26 20.06
C ALA A 321 -28.84 48.32 20.88
N ALA A 322 -29.04 47.39 21.82
CA ALA A 322 -30.19 47.39 22.74
C ALA A 322 -30.25 48.67 23.58
N ASP A 323 -29.13 49.13 24.14
CA ASP A 323 -29.06 50.36 24.93
C ASP A 323 -29.39 51.61 24.10
N ALA A 324 -28.91 51.66 22.85
CA ALA A 324 -29.19 52.75 21.92
C ALA A 324 -30.66 52.81 21.51
N LEU A 325 -31.30 51.65 21.31
CA LEU A 325 -32.74 51.53 21.05
C LEU A 325 -33.56 52.03 22.25
N ARG A 326 -33.21 51.63 23.48
CA ARG A 326 -33.88 52.11 24.71
C ARG A 326 -33.74 53.61 24.92
N SER A 327 -32.62 54.18 24.48
CA SER A 327 -32.35 55.62 24.53
C SER A 327 -33.04 56.41 23.41
N GLY A 328 -33.78 55.75 22.51
CA GLY A 328 -34.44 56.37 21.35
C GLY A 328 -33.46 56.85 20.27
N ASN A 329 -32.20 56.42 20.29
CA ASN A 329 -31.18 56.82 19.33
C ASN A 329 -31.04 55.77 18.21
N SER A 330 -32.01 55.78 17.28
CA SER A 330 -32.06 54.83 16.15
C SER A 330 -30.81 54.89 15.24
N ALA A 331 -30.15 56.04 15.13
CA ALA A 331 -28.94 56.18 14.32
C ALA A 331 -27.76 55.41 14.95
N GLN A 332 -27.57 55.55 16.26
CA GLN A 332 -26.54 54.81 17.00
C GLN A 332 -26.87 53.31 17.06
N ALA A 333 -28.14 52.94 17.21
CA ALA A 333 -28.58 51.55 17.16
C ALA A 333 -28.26 50.90 15.80
N SER A 334 -28.55 51.59 14.70
CA SER A 334 -28.21 51.12 13.34
C SER A 334 -26.70 50.95 13.16
N GLN A 335 -25.88 51.88 13.67
CA GLN A 335 -24.43 51.75 13.64
C GLN A 335 -23.93 50.53 14.43
N ASN A 336 -24.47 50.32 15.63
CA ASN A 336 -24.11 49.17 16.48
C ASN A 336 -24.56 47.83 15.87
N LEU A 337 -25.74 47.78 15.22
CA LEU A 337 -26.19 46.60 14.47
C LEU A 337 -25.34 46.32 13.24
N ASN A 338 -24.89 47.35 12.50
CA ASN A 338 -23.95 47.17 11.40
C ASN A 338 -22.61 46.61 11.89
N GLN A 339 -22.13 47.05 13.05
CA GLN A 339 -20.94 46.47 13.68
C GLN A 339 -21.20 45.02 14.12
N ALA A 340 -22.35 44.72 14.71
CA ALA A 340 -22.76 43.35 15.04
C ALA A 340 -22.82 42.46 13.78
N ALA A 341 -23.32 42.97 12.66
CA ALA A 341 -23.37 42.23 11.39
C ALA A 341 -21.96 41.89 10.87
N GLN A 342 -21.01 42.82 10.95
CA GLN A 342 -19.61 42.56 10.60
C GLN A 342 -18.98 41.49 11.51
N GLN A 343 -19.29 41.51 12.82
CA GLN A 343 -18.83 40.49 13.75
C GLN A 343 -19.47 39.12 13.48
N ALA A 344 -20.77 39.09 13.17
CA ALA A 344 -21.47 37.88 12.76
C ALA A 344 -20.90 37.30 11.46
N GLN A 345 -20.57 38.15 10.48
CA GLN A 345 -19.90 37.74 9.24
C GLN A 345 -18.53 37.11 9.53
N GLY A 346 -17.73 37.71 10.42
CA GLY A 346 -16.45 37.16 10.86
C GLY A 346 -16.61 35.80 11.55
N ALA A 347 -17.60 35.66 12.42
CA ALA A 347 -17.92 34.39 13.09
C ALA A 347 -18.41 33.31 12.11
N ASN A 348 -19.21 33.69 11.10
CA ASN A 348 -19.64 32.80 10.01
C ASN A 348 -18.45 32.32 9.17
N GLN A 349 -17.49 33.19 8.88
CA GLN A 349 -16.27 32.81 8.18
C GLN A 349 -15.37 31.88 9.02
N GLN A 350 -15.26 32.12 10.33
CA GLN A 350 -14.57 31.18 11.23
C GLN A 350 -15.25 29.82 11.28
N GLN A 351 -16.59 29.78 11.18
CA GLN A 351 -17.34 28.53 11.13
C GLN A 351 -17.08 27.77 9.82
N ALA A 352 -17.08 28.47 8.68
CA ALA A 352 -16.73 27.88 7.39
C ALA A 352 -15.29 27.33 7.38
N ASP A 353 -14.35 28.06 7.99
CA ASP A 353 -12.97 27.61 8.18
C ASP A 353 -12.91 26.31 9.01
N ASN A 354 -13.65 26.23 10.13
CA ASN A 354 -13.69 25.01 10.95
C ASN A 354 -14.33 23.82 10.21
N GLN A 355 -15.45 24.04 9.51
CA GLN A 355 -16.12 23.01 8.71
C GLN A 355 -15.20 22.47 7.59
N ALA A 356 -14.43 23.33 6.93
CA ALA A 356 -13.46 22.89 5.93
C ALA A 356 -12.31 22.07 6.54
N ARG A 357 -11.85 22.40 7.74
CA ARG A 357 -10.87 21.57 8.47
C ARG A 357 -11.45 20.19 8.78
N GLU A 358 -12.69 20.12 9.27
CA GLU A 358 -13.37 18.85 9.58
C GLU A 358 -13.56 17.97 8.34
N GLN A 359 -14.03 18.56 7.24
CA GLN A 359 -14.18 17.85 5.96
C GLN A 359 -12.83 17.33 5.45
N THR A 360 -11.78 18.16 5.53
CA THR A 360 -10.42 17.77 5.15
C THR A 360 -9.94 16.62 6.03
N LEU A 361 -10.10 16.74 7.36
CA LEU A 361 -9.73 15.70 8.32
C LEU A 361 -10.46 14.38 8.05
N SER A 362 -11.76 14.42 7.73
CA SER A 362 -12.56 13.24 7.37
C SER A 362 -12.01 12.54 6.12
N ARG A 363 -11.68 13.30 5.08
CA ARG A 363 -11.05 12.76 3.84
C ARG A 363 -9.68 12.14 4.11
N LEU A 364 -8.87 12.77 4.96
CA LEU A 364 -7.57 12.21 5.36
C LEU A 364 -7.75 10.90 6.13
N GLN A 365 -8.71 10.82 7.05
CA GLN A 365 -9.02 9.60 7.80
C GLN A 365 -9.49 8.46 6.89
N GLU A 366 -10.32 8.76 5.89
CA GLU A 366 -10.73 7.79 4.87
C GLU A 366 -9.51 7.29 4.07
N GLY A 367 -8.61 8.19 3.68
CA GLY A 367 -7.35 7.87 3.02
C GLY A 367 -6.46 6.98 3.89
N ARG A 368 -6.29 7.32 5.17
CA ARG A 368 -5.53 6.55 6.15
C ARG A 368 -6.11 5.16 6.35
N GLN A 369 -7.44 5.04 6.46
CA GLN A 369 -8.11 3.74 6.58
C GLN A 369 -7.93 2.90 5.30
N SER A 370 -8.01 3.52 4.13
CA SER A 370 -7.79 2.85 2.85
C SER A 370 -6.34 2.32 2.74
N VAL A 371 -5.34 3.14 3.07
CA VAL A 371 -3.92 2.75 3.09
C VAL A 371 -3.64 1.70 4.18
N ALA A 372 -4.31 1.77 5.33
CA ALA A 372 -4.19 0.78 6.39
C ALA A 372 -4.86 -0.57 6.03
N GLN A 373 -5.81 -0.59 5.11
CA GLN A 373 -6.36 -1.85 4.60
C GLN A 373 -5.55 -2.37 3.40
N ALA A 374 -4.79 -1.50 2.74
CA ALA A 374 -3.90 -1.90 1.66
C ALA A 374 -2.82 -2.87 2.16
N GLY A 375 -2.67 -3.98 1.45
CA GLY A 375 -1.69 -5.02 1.76
C GLY A 375 -2.09 -6.02 2.85
N GLN A 376 -3.17 -5.81 3.60
CA GLN A 376 -3.72 -6.86 4.47
C GLN A 376 -4.49 -7.88 3.62
N ASN A 377 -4.02 -9.13 3.66
CA ASN A 377 -4.45 -10.31 2.91
C ASN A 377 -5.88 -10.28 2.31
N ARG A 378 -5.96 -10.14 0.98
CA ARG A 378 -7.08 -10.66 0.16
C ARG A 378 -6.98 -12.18 -0.07
N GLN A 379 -6.60 -12.96 0.93
CA GLN A 379 -6.45 -14.42 0.79
C GLN A 379 -7.80 -15.18 0.88
N GLY A 380 -8.90 -14.54 0.47
CA GLY A 380 -10.24 -15.15 0.42
C GLY A 380 -11.20 -14.56 -0.60
N GLN A 381 -10.78 -13.62 -1.47
CA GLN A 381 -11.72 -12.92 -2.37
C GLN A 381 -11.15 -12.75 -3.79
N GLN A 382 -10.63 -13.83 -4.36
CA GLN A 382 -10.56 -13.99 -5.82
C GLN A 382 -11.71 -14.88 -6.26
N GLY A 383 -12.90 -14.31 -6.30
CA GLY A 383 -14.11 -15.02 -6.69
C GLY A 383 -15.37 -14.15 -6.79
N GLN A 384 -15.24 -12.82 -6.88
CA GLN A 384 -16.35 -11.93 -7.24
C GLN A 384 -15.81 -10.52 -7.49
N GLN A 385 -15.31 -10.28 -8.70
CA GLN A 385 -15.16 -8.92 -9.20
C GLN A 385 -15.66 -8.91 -10.63
N GLY A 386 -16.96 -8.70 -10.73
CA GLY A 386 -17.73 -8.70 -11.96
C GLY A 386 -19.16 -8.25 -11.71
N GLN A 387 -19.34 -7.17 -10.94
CA GLN A 387 -20.54 -6.30 -10.92
C GLN A 387 -20.44 -5.33 -9.73
N GLN A 388 -19.97 -4.12 -9.98
CA GLN A 388 -20.57 -2.93 -9.36
C GLN A 388 -20.14 -1.71 -10.17
N GLY A 389 -21.00 -1.41 -11.12
CA GLY A 389 -20.95 -0.27 -12.01
C GLY A 389 -22.34 -0.08 -12.59
N GLN A 390 -23.30 0.30 -11.75
CA GLN A 390 -24.49 1.00 -12.22
C GLN A 390 -25.19 1.73 -11.07
N GLN A 391 -24.97 3.04 -11.05
CA GLN A 391 -25.93 4.02 -10.59
C GLN A 391 -27.20 3.92 -11.46
N GLY A 392 -28.36 3.91 -10.80
CA GLY A 392 -29.68 4.01 -11.42
C GLY A 392 -30.69 4.47 -10.38
N GLN A 393 -31.16 5.69 -10.58
CA GLN A 393 -32.06 6.50 -9.75
C GLN A 393 -33.53 6.03 -9.74
N GLN A 394 -34.26 6.48 -8.72
CA GLN A 394 -35.72 6.73 -8.63
C GLN A 394 -36.70 5.57 -8.40
N GLY A 395 -37.57 5.75 -7.40
CA GLY A 395 -38.81 4.98 -7.22
C GLY A 395 -39.41 5.01 -5.82
N GLN A 396 -39.86 6.17 -5.35
CA GLN A 396 -40.69 6.36 -4.15
C GLN A 396 -42.17 6.12 -4.49
N GLN A 397 -42.89 5.23 -3.79
CA GLN A 397 -44.30 5.34 -3.32
C GLN A 397 -45.04 4.00 -3.10
N GLY A 398 -45.81 3.96 -2.00
CA GLY A 398 -47.05 3.17 -1.82
C GLY A 398 -46.87 1.71 -1.37
N GLY A 399 -47.45 1.19 -0.28
CA GLY A 399 -48.68 1.56 0.42
C GLY A 399 -49.85 0.64 0.02
N GLN A 400 -50.18 -0.30 0.90
CA GLN A 400 -51.44 -1.05 1.04
C GLN A 400 -51.87 -2.15 0.03
N GLN A 401 -52.03 -3.35 0.62
CA GLN A 401 -53.26 -4.18 0.69
C GLN A 401 -54.01 -4.52 -0.62
N GLY A 402 -54.01 -5.82 -0.97
CA GLY A 402 -54.89 -6.41 -1.99
C GLY A 402 -54.91 -7.93 -1.89
N GLN A 403 -56.01 -8.45 -1.36
CA GLN A 403 -56.33 -9.86 -1.15
C GLN A 403 -56.93 -10.48 -2.43
N GLN A 404 -56.88 -11.81 -2.53
CA GLN A 404 -57.68 -12.71 -3.39
C GLN A 404 -57.22 -13.02 -4.83
N GLY A 405 -56.57 -14.19 -4.96
CA GLY A 405 -57.12 -15.36 -5.67
C GLY A 405 -57.04 -15.40 -7.20
N GLN A 406 -56.12 -16.21 -7.75
CA GLN A 406 -56.51 -17.20 -8.77
C GLN A 406 -55.51 -18.34 -8.94
N GLN A 407 -56.09 -19.50 -9.20
CA GLN A 407 -55.57 -20.85 -9.29
C GLN A 407 -54.81 -21.06 -10.61
N GLY A 408 -53.59 -21.60 -10.53
CA GLY A 408 -52.80 -22.04 -11.68
C GLY A 408 -52.05 -23.32 -11.35
N GLN A 409 -52.63 -24.46 -11.74
CA GLN A 409 -52.02 -25.78 -11.66
C GLN A 409 -50.78 -25.86 -12.56
N GLY A 410 -49.67 -26.34 -11.99
CA GLY A 410 -48.49 -26.75 -12.73
C GLY A 410 -47.79 -27.88 -11.97
N GLN A 411 -48.12 -29.12 -12.32
CA GLN A 411 -47.44 -30.33 -11.87
C GLN A 411 -45.98 -30.34 -12.35
N GLY A 412 -45.06 -30.55 -11.41
CA GLY A 412 -43.67 -30.89 -11.68
C GLY A 412 -43.16 -31.82 -10.59
N GLN A 413 -43.31 -33.14 -10.82
CA GLN A 413 -42.67 -34.20 -10.03
C GLN A 413 -41.16 -34.21 -10.29
N GLY A 414 -40.37 -34.30 -9.22
CA GLY A 414 -38.91 -34.44 -9.29
C GLY A 414 -38.27 -34.66 -7.91
N GLN A 415 -38.51 -35.85 -7.35
CA GLN A 415 -37.76 -36.59 -6.31
C GLN A 415 -36.92 -35.82 -5.27
N GLY A 416 -37.41 -35.84 -4.03
CA GLY A 416 -36.59 -35.80 -2.81
C GLY A 416 -36.64 -37.15 -2.07
N GLN A 417 -35.47 -37.60 -1.63
CA GLN A 417 -35.14 -38.58 -0.59
C GLN A 417 -33.72 -38.20 -0.16
N GLY A 418 -33.31 -38.00 1.09
CA GLY A 418 -33.90 -38.05 2.41
C GLY A 418 -32.77 -37.66 3.41
N GLN A 419 -33.16 -37.26 4.63
CA GLN A 419 -32.45 -37.22 5.95
C GLN A 419 -30.95 -37.63 5.97
N GLY A 420 -30.03 -37.01 6.71
CA GLY A 420 -30.07 -36.29 7.98
C GLY A 420 -28.84 -36.70 8.83
N GLN A 421 -28.34 -35.77 9.68
CA GLN A 421 -27.42 -35.97 10.82
C GLN A 421 -25.91 -36.29 10.63
N GLY A 422 -25.12 -35.66 11.51
CA GLY A 422 -23.80 -36.09 12.00
C GLY A 422 -22.63 -35.56 11.18
N GLY A 423 -21.67 -34.82 11.73
CA GLY A 423 -20.94 -35.17 12.94
C GLY A 423 -19.53 -35.59 12.53
N SER A 424 -18.55 -34.82 12.98
CA SER A 424 -17.11 -34.97 12.79
C SER A 424 -16.60 -36.41 12.90
N ASN A 425 -15.68 -36.81 12.00
CA ASN A 425 -14.58 -37.71 12.32
C ASN A 425 -13.48 -37.65 11.26
N ALA A 426 -12.36 -37.02 11.62
CA ALA A 426 -11.06 -37.31 11.03
C ALA A 426 -10.44 -38.45 11.84
N ASN A 427 -10.32 -39.63 11.24
CA ASN A 427 -9.54 -40.76 11.76
C ASN A 427 -8.41 -41.06 10.78
N ASN A 428 -7.18 -40.66 11.13
CA ASN A 428 -6.02 -41.56 11.02
C ASN A 428 -4.79 -40.96 11.76
N LEU A 429 -4.63 -41.34 13.04
CA LEU A 429 -3.32 -41.41 13.70
C LEU A 429 -3.18 -42.82 14.28
N GLY A 430 -2.09 -43.48 13.92
CA GLY A 430 -1.43 -44.61 14.61
C GLY A 430 0.07 -44.45 14.33
N ASN A 431 1.03 -44.73 15.22
CA ASN A 431 1.04 -45.69 16.31
C ASN A 431 2.28 -45.44 17.23
N GLY A 432 2.18 -45.80 18.52
CA GLY A 432 3.34 -46.16 19.39
C GLY A 432 3.75 -45.16 20.48
N GLN A 433 3.16 -45.14 21.69
CA GLN A 433 3.51 -45.95 22.90
C GLN A 433 4.81 -45.45 23.58
N SER A 434 4.83 -44.86 24.78
CA SER A 434 4.45 -45.32 26.14
C SER A 434 4.56 -44.11 27.12
N GLY A 435 3.98 -44.00 28.32
CA GLY A 435 3.14 -44.85 29.17
C GLY A 435 2.92 -44.15 30.53
N ASN A 436 1.76 -44.41 31.18
CA ASN A 436 1.27 -43.94 32.49
C ASN A 436 0.95 -42.43 32.65
N SER A 437 -0.30 -41.95 32.58
CA SER A 437 -1.56 -42.30 33.28
C SER A 437 -1.60 -41.91 34.76
N GLY A 438 -2.34 -40.83 35.03
CA GLY A 438 -2.68 -40.27 36.33
C GLY A 438 -3.88 -39.34 36.20
N ASN A 439 -5.05 -39.91 36.41
CA ASN A 439 -6.39 -39.31 36.46
C ASN A 439 -6.43 -38.01 37.30
N VAL A 440 -7.08 -36.94 36.82
CA VAL A 440 -7.60 -35.88 37.71
C VAL A 440 -9.04 -35.57 37.32
N GLY A 441 -9.95 -36.09 38.15
CA GLY A 441 -11.37 -35.79 38.13
C GLY A 441 -11.66 -34.41 38.73
N GLN A 442 -12.82 -33.92 38.32
CA GLN A 442 -13.48 -32.71 38.74
C GLN A 442 -13.85 -32.77 40.24
N ASN A 443 -13.64 -31.65 40.94
CA ASN A 443 -13.94 -31.36 42.36
C ASN A 443 -13.04 -32.00 43.43
N GLY A 444 -12.15 -31.17 43.98
CA GLY A 444 -11.48 -31.38 45.26
C GLY A 444 -10.86 -30.07 45.78
N GLN A 445 -11.43 -29.54 46.87
CA GLN A 445 -10.87 -28.45 47.68
C GLN A 445 -9.58 -28.96 48.35
N GLY A 446 -8.45 -28.26 48.18
CA GLY A 446 -7.16 -28.65 48.75
C GLY A 446 -6.20 -27.46 48.91
N GLN A 447 -5.80 -27.24 50.17
CA GLN A 447 -4.90 -26.23 50.73
C GLN A 447 -3.67 -25.78 49.92
N SER A 448 -3.43 -24.48 50.03
CA SER A 448 -2.23 -23.71 49.64
C SER A 448 -0.92 -24.21 50.26
N GLN A 449 0.11 -24.38 49.43
CA GLN A 449 1.47 -23.92 49.76
C GLN A 449 2.35 -23.82 48.50
N GLY A 450 2.61 -22.59 48.04
CA GLY A 450 3.52 -22.32 46.93
C GLY A 450 3.21 -20.97 46.27
N ASN A 451 3.83 -19.91 46.77
CA ASN A 451 3.65 -18.54 46.27
C ASN A 451 4.32 -18.41 44.88
N GLY A 452 3.55 -18.66 43.82
CA GLY A 452 4.00 -18.53 42.44
C GLY A 452 2.83 -18.08 41.59
N SER A 453 2.87 -16.82 41.17
CA SER A 453 1.89 -16.19 40.28
C SER A 453 1.66 -17.08 39.06
N ASN A 454 0.40 -17.25 38.68
CA ASN A 454 0.01 -18.03 37.52
C ASN A 454 0.72 -17.45 36.27
N PRO A 455 1.49 -18.22 35.48
CA PRO A 455 2.24 -17.71 34.33
C PRO A 455 1.36 -17.07 33.23
N ASN A 456 0.05 -17.29 33.30
CA ASN A 456 -0.92 -16.74 32.35
C ASN A 456 -1.39 -15.30 32.67
N ASP A 457 -1.00 -14.70 33.80
CA ASP A 457 -1.40 -13.34 34.20
C ASP A 457 -0.28 -12.29 34.05
N SER A 458 0.82 -12.63 33.38
CA SER A 458 1.89 -11.66 33.12
C SER A 458 1.58 -10.86 31.86
N ILE A 459 1.36 -9.55 32.00
CA ILE A 459 1.09 -8.65 30.88
C ILE A 459 2.37 -7.88 30.53
N TYR A 460 2.59 -7.70 29.22
CA TYR A 460 3.69 -6.91 28.71
C TYR A 460 3.45 -5.42 28.96
N GLN A 461 4.34 -4.78 29.73
CA GLN A 461 4.34 -3.33 29.90
C GLN A 461 5.42 -2.71 28.99
N PRO A 462 5.08 -1.80 28.07
CA PRO A 462 6.06 -1.06 27.28
C PRO A 462 6.98 -0.26 28.20
N TYR A 463 8.29 -0.30 27.94
CA TYR A 463 9.31 0.41 28.72
C TYR A 463 8.98 1.92 28.83
N GLN A 464 8.70 2.37 30.06
CA GLN A 464 8.55 3.78 30.39
C GLN A 464 9.90 4.31 30.92
N PRO A 465 10.55 5.29 30.26
CA PRO A 465 11.86 5.81 30.69
C PRO A 465 11.83 6.60 32.01
N SER A 466 10.65 6.88 32.55
CA SER A 466 10.46 7.72 33.72
C SER A 466 10.27 6.87 34.99
N GLY A 467 11.37 6.46 35.66
CA GLY A 467 11.19 5.98 37.04
C GLY A 467 12.35 5.30 37.75
N GLN A 468 13.34 4.71 37.07
CA GLN A 468 14.46 4.07 37.77
C GLN A 468 15.79 4.41 37.09
N ASN A 469 16.72 4.94 37.90
CA ASN A 469 18.11 5.18 37.51
C ASN A 469 18.69 3.90 36.89
N GLY A 470 18.94 3.94 35.58
CA GLY A 470 19.57 2.84 34.86
C GLY A 470 20.97 2.59 35.42
N GLN A 471 21.10 1.56 36.25
CA GLN A 471 22.39 0.91 36.42
C GLN A 471 22.67 0.16 35.13
N GLY A 472 23.58 0.68 34.33
CA GLY A 472 24.02 0.02 33.10
C GLY A 472 24.59 -1.35 33.42
N GLU A 473 23.93 -2.39 32.95
CA GLU A 473 24.43 -3.77 33.05
C GLU A 473 25.55 -3.96 32.02
N GLN A 474 26.81 -4.01 32.47
CA GLN A 474 27.95 -4.29 31.59
C GLN A 474 28.09 -5.80 31.38
N VAL A 475 27.93 -6.24 30.13
CA VAL A 475 28.27 -7.60 29.71
C VAL A 475 29.79 -7.69 29.49
N ASN A 476 30.51 -8.35 30.39
CA ASN A 476 31.95 -8.60 30.23
C ASN A 476 32.19 -9.66 29.13
N GLY A 477 32.83 -9.26 28.03
CA GLY A 477 33.35 -10.16 27.00
C GLY A 477 34.88 -10.12 26.96
N GLN A 478 35.55 -11.28 26.92
CA GLN A 478 36.99 -11.35 26.66
C GLN A 478 37.24 -11.49 25.15
N VAL A 479 38.06 -10.61 24.60
CA VAL A 479 38.47 -10.65 23.18
C VAL A 479 39.60 -11.66 23.02
N GLY A 480 39.38 -12.72 22.24
CA GLY A 480 40.43 -13.64 21.80
C GLY A 480 41.26 -13.06 20.65
N GLU A 481 42.52 -13.48 20.54
CA GLU A 481 43.58 -12.92 19.67
C GLU A 481 43.29 -12.92 18.15
N ASN A 482 42.13 -13.43 17.71
CA ASN A 482 41.73 -13.50 16.29
C ASN A 482 40.43 -12.73 15.97
N GLY A 483 40.00 -11.77 16.81
CA GLY A 483 38.93 -10.81 16.46
C GLY A 483 37.54 -11.40 16.19
N ASN A 484 37.30 -12.67 16.53
CA ASN A 484 35.96 -13.27 16.41
C ASN A 484 35.18 -13.06 17.71
N GLU A 485 34.13 -12.25 17.62
CA GLU A 485 33.16 -11.99 18.67
C GLU A 485 32.20 -13.19 18.77
N GLN A 486 32.27 -13.95 19.86
CA GLN A 486 31.35 -15.07 20.11
C GLN A 486 30.18 -14.58 20.97
N VAL A 487 29.11 -14.13 20.32
CA VAL A 487 27.83 -13.89 21.00
C VAL A 487 27.24 -15.24 21.37
N ARG A 488 27.30 -15.60 22.66
CA ARG A 488 26.47 -16.68 23.22
C ARG A 488 25.10 -16.08 23.56
N PRO A 489 24.00 -16.48 22.89
CA PRO A 489 22.66 -16.15 23.37
C PRO A 489 22.53 -16.70 24.79
N GLY A 490 22.23 -15.82 25.75
CA GLY A 490 22.04 -16.20 27.14
C GLY A 490 20.95 -17.26 27.24
N GLN A 491 21.30 -18.41 27.81
CA GLN A 491 20.33 -19.42 28.20
C GLN A 491 19.60 -18.88 29.43
N TYR A 492 18.37 -18.40 29.26
CA TYR A 492 17.55 -17.87 30.35
C TYR A 492 17.33 -18.98 31.39
N GLY A 493 17.97 -18.84 32.55
CA GLY A 493 17.65 -19.65 33.72
C GLY A 493 16.31 -19.20 34.31
N PRO A 494 15.51 -20.11 34.89
CA PRO A 494 14.31 -19.72 35.63
C PRO A 494 14.73 -18.83 36.81
N GLY A 495 14.31 -17.56 36.79
CA GLY A 495 14.63 -16.59 37.86
C GLY A 495 15.17 -15.24 37.40
N ALA A 496 15.41 -15.02 36.10
CA ALA A 496 15.71 -13.68 35.59
C ALA A 496 14.42 -12.84 35.52
N SER A 497 14.27 -11.88 36.43
CA SER A 497 13.18 -10.91 36.46
C SER A 497 13.21 -10.04 35.20
N ASN A 498 12.32 -10.35 34.26
CA ASN A 498 12.15 -9.58 33.04
C ASN A 498 11.32 -8.33 33.42
N GLY A 499 11.96 -7.16 33.56
CA GLY A 499 11.27 -5.92 33.92
C GLY A 499 10.20 -5.45 32.92
N SER A 500 10.01 -6.19 31.83
CA SER A 500 8.99 -5.97 30.79
C SER A 500 7.73 -6.83 30.97
N GLN A 501 7.72 -7.75 31.93
CA GLN A 501 6.57 -8.59 32.26
C GLN A 501 6.23 -8.43 33.74
N VAL A 502 5.13 -7.75 34.01
CA VAL A 502 4.63 -7.51 35.37
C VAL A 502 3.34 -8.31 35.58
N PRO A 503 3.11 -8.86 36.78
CA PRO A 503 1.83 -9.48 37.12
C PRO A 503 0.67 -8.49 36.93
N TYR A 504 -0.42 -8.94 36.32
CA TYR A 504 -1.58 -8.11 35.99
C TYR A 504 -2.11 -7.32 37.19
N GLU A 505 -2.05 -7.91 38.40
CA GLU A 505 -2.52 -7.28 39.63
C GLU A 505 -1.78 -5.99 39.97
N GLN A 506 -0.52 -5.85 39.54
CA GLN A 506 0.29 -4.66 39.81
C GLN A 506 -0.09 -3.50 38.89
N VAL A 507 -0.55 -3.79 37.68
CA VAL A 507 -0.92 -2.77 36.68
C VAL A 507 -2.43 -2.53 36.61
N TYR A 508 -3.25 -3.38 37.25
CA TYR A 508 -4.71 -3.31 37.22
C TYR A 508 -5.25 -1.90 37.55
N GLY A 509 -4.68 -1.22 38.56
CA GLY A 509 -5.08 0.14 38.93
C GLY A 509 -4.92 1.14 37.79
N GLU A 510 -3.77 1.13 37.12
CA GLU A 510 -3.49 2.02 35.98
C GLU A 510 -4.41 1.74 34.79
N TYR A 511 -4.70 0.46 34.51
CA TYR A 511 -5.64 0.08 33.45
C TYR A 511 -7.09 0.43 33.78
N SER A 512 -7.50 0.28 35.04
CA SER A 512 -8.83 0.67 35.53
C SER A 512 -9.04 2.18 35.44
N ASP A 513 -8.03 2.97 35.82
CA ASP A 513 -8.08 4.43 35.77
C ASP A 513 -8.12 4.92 34.31
N ALA A 514 -7.29 4.34 33.43
CA ALA A 514 -7.30 4.65 32.01
C ALA A 514 -8.63 4.26 31.33
N ALA A 515 -9.22 3.12 31.70
CA ALA A 515 -10.52 2.70 31.19
C ALA A 515 -11.66 3.63 31.66
N SER A 516 -11.61 4.08 32.91
CA SER A 516 -12.58 5.03 33.47
C SER A 516 -12.47 6.41 32.82
N GLU A 517 -11.25 6.91 32.62
CA GLU A 517 -11.01 8.18 31.92
C GLU A 517 -11.39 8.10 30.43
N ALA A 518 -11.18 6.96 29.78
CA ALA A 518 -11.64 6.72 28.42
C ALA A 518 -13.18 6.68 28.34
N LEU A 519 -13.87 6.09 29.32
CA LEU A 519 -15.34 6.08 29.41
C LEU A 519 -15.94 7.49 29.58
N ASP A 520 -15.21 8.38 30.24
CA ASP A 520 -15.62 9.77 30.46
C ASP A 520 -15.34 10.67 29.24
N ARG A 521 -14.26 10.41 28.50
CA ARG A 521 -13.83 11.23 27.35
C ARG A 521 -14.30 10.73 25.98
N SER A 522 -14.73 9.48 25.86
CA SER A 522 -15.14 8.90 24.58
C SER A 522 -16.63 9.14 24.29
N ALA A 523 -16.95 9.31 23.00
CA ALA A 523 -18.32 9.38 22.48
C ALA A 523 -19.01 8.00 22.47
N ILE A 524 -19.00 7.31 23.61
CA ILE A 524 -19.75 6.07 23.82
C ILE A 524 -21.19 6.46 24.14
N PRO A 525 -22.18 6.01 23.34
CA PRO A 525 -23.60 6.22 23.63
C PRO A 525 -23.95 5.80 25.07
N PRO A 526 -24.79 6.56 25.80
CA PRO A 526 -25.03 6.34 27.24
C PRO A 526 -25.44 4.90 27.62
N HIS A 527 -26.14 4.20 26.72
CA HIS A 527 -26.58 2.82 26.93
C HIS A 527 -25.45 1.77 26.85
N LEU A 528 -24.30 2.11 26.26
CA LEU A 528 -23.14 1.20 26.14
C LEU A 528 -22.11 1.44 27.24
N LYS A 529 -22.15 2.59 27.94
CA LYS A 529 -21.24 2.88 29.06
C LYS A 529 -21.39 1.86 30.19
N GLY A 530 -22.62 1.40 30.46
CA GLY A 530 -22.90 0.37 31.46
C GLY A 530 -22.23 -0.97 31.11
N TYR A 531 -22.37 -1.42 29.86
CA TYR A 531 -21.78 -2.68 29.39
C TYR A 531 -20.24 -2.68 29.48
N VAL A 532 -19.61 -1.57 29.09
CA VAL A 532 -18.15 -1.43 29.18
C VAL A 532 -17.69 -1.40 30.64
N ARG A 533 -18.43 -0.71 31.52
CA ARG A 533 -18.13 -0.70 32.96
C ARG A 533 -18.23 -2.11 33.57
N ASP A 534 -19.26 -2.86 33.21
CA ASP A 534 -19.48 -4.20 33.73
C ASP A 534 -18.37 -5.16 33.23
N TYR A 535 -17.98 -5.08 31.95
CA TYR A 535 -16.88 -5.86 31.38
C TYR A 535 -15.54 -5.62 32.11
N PHE A 536 -15.17 -4.36 32.38
CA PHE A 536 -13.93 -4.06 33.11
C PHE A 536 -14.01 -4.41 34.60
N SER A 537 -15.21 -4.42 35.19
CA SER A 537 -15.40 -4.87 36.56
C SER A 537 -15.27 -6.40 36.71
N GLU A 538 -15.62 -7.18 35.69
CA GLU A 538 -15.42 -8.64 35.67
C GLU A 538 -13.93 -9.03 35.56
N LEU A 539 -13.09 -8.13 35.06
CA LEU A 539 -11.64 -8.29 34.98
C LEU A 539 -10.92 -7.95 36.30
N SER A 540 -11.64 -7.53 37.34
CA SER A 540 -11.02 -7.27 38.64
C SER A 540 -10.42 -8.55 39.21
N PRO A 541 -9.14 -8.54 39.65
CA PRO A 541 -8.57 -9.71 40.29
C PRO A 541 -9.35 -10.01 41.58
N ASN A 542 -9.93 -11.21 41.66
CA ASN A 542 -10.65 -11.67 42.85
C ASN A 542 -9.71 -11.59 44.07
N GLN A 543 -10.11 -10.85 45.11
CA GLN A 543 -9.40 -10.88 46.40
C GLN A 543 -9.54 -12.24 47.10
#